data_AF-A0A929I5Q2-F1
#
_entry.id   AF-A0A929I5Q2-F1
#
_cell.length_a   1.000
_cell.length_b   1.000
_cell.length_c   1.000
_cell.angle_alpha   90.00
_cell.angle_beta   90.00
_cell.angle_gamma   90.00
#
_symmetry.space_group_name_H-M   'P 1'
#
loop_
_entity.id
_entity.type
_entity.pdbx_description
1 polymer ?
#
loop_
_entity_poly.entity_id
_entity_poly.type
_entity_poly.pdbx_seq_one_letter_code
_entity_poly.pdbx_strand_id
1 'polypeptide(L)' 'MGDKLRAFLSLTLIEYESRDHIETIIRDVTEEKRREREILYLKSYLANIIESMPSMLIAIDADGRVIAVESGGG' A
#
# COMPACT_ATOMS: atom_id res chain seq x y z
N MET A 1 7.93 18.47 -23.87
CA MET A 1 6.80 17.76 -23.22
C MET A 1 7.35 17.26 -21.88
N GLY A 2 6.86 17.77 -20.74
CA GLY A 2 7.39 17.39 -19.42
C GLY A 2 6.78 16.09 -18.93
N ASP A 3 7.59 15.22 -18.33
CA ASP A 3 7.12 13.98 -17.73
C ASP A 3 6.17 14.26 -16.56
N LYS A 4 5.12 13.46 -16.45
CA LYS A 4 4.09 13.61 -15.41
C LYS A 4 4.63 13.12 -14.06
N LEU A 5 4.98 14.04 -13.18
CA LEU A 5 5.39 13.74 -11.80
C LEU A 5 4.16 13.49 -10.92
N ARG A 6 4.18 12.41 -10.14
CA ARG A 6 3.24 12.26 -9.02
C ARG A 6 3.88 12.90 -7.79
N ALA A 7 3.35 14.04 -7.36
CA ALA A 7 3.81 14.71 -6.16
C ALA A 7 2.74 14.69 -5.06
N PHE A 8 3.19 14.53 -3.82
CA PHE A 8 2.42 14.92 -2.65
C PHE A 8 2.71 16.40 -2.37
N LEU A 9 1.63 17.17 -2.18
CA LEU A 9 1.70 18.58 -1.82
C LEU A 9 0.99 18.79 -0.50
N SER A 10 1.66 19.48 0.42
CA SER A 10 1.05 20.02 1.63
C SER A 10 1.28 21.52 1.64
N LEU A 11 0.23 22.27 1.98
CA LEU A 11 0.29 23.71 2.20
C LEU A 11 -0.17 23.98 3.62
N THR A 12 0.65 24.74 4.35
CA THR A 12 0.33 25.15 5.71
C THR A 12 0.57 26.65 5.83
N LEU A 13 -0.42 27.37 6.37
CA LEU A 13 -0.26 28.76 6.76
C LEU A 13 0.49 28.78 8.09
N ILE A 14 1.64 29.45 8.12
CA ILE A 14 2.45 29.63 9.31
C ILE A 14 2.63 31.12 9.57
N GLU A 15 2.63 31.52 10.83
CA GLU A 15 3.07 32.85 11.23
C GLU A 15 4.58 32.82 11.47
N TYR A 16 5.32 33.60 10.70
CA TYR A 16 6.78 33.71 10.82
C TYR A 16 7.15 35.19 10.80
N GLU A 17 7.90 35.64 11.80
CA GLU A 17 8.29 37.06 11.98
C GLU A 17 7.10 38.04 11.92
N SER A 18 5.99 37.72 12.60
CA SER A 18 4.75 38.53 12.63
C SER A 18 4.11 38.76 11.24
N ARG A 19 4.34 37.83 10.31
CA ARG A 19 3.73 37.82 8.98
C ARG A 19 3.25 36.42 8.61
N ASP A 20 2.12 36.36 7.94
CA ASP A 20 1.57 35.13 7.38
C ASP A 20 2.42 34.66 6.19
N HIS A 21 2.87 33.41 6.27
CA HIS A 21 3.62 32.73 5.22
C HIS A 21 2.93 31.42 4.86
N ILE A 22 3.02 31.04 3.59
CA ILE A 22 2.61 29.71 3.13
C ILE A 22 3.86 28.86 3.04
N GLU A 23 4.00 27.92 3.94
CA GLU A 23 4.97 26.84 3.79
C GLU A 23 4.38 25.78 2.88
N THR A 24 5.17 25.31 1.91
CA THR A 24 4.78 24.23 1.01
C THR A 24 5.85 23.16 0.99
N ILE A 25 5.42 21.90 1.13
CA ILE A 25 6.27 20.73 0.94
C ILE A 25 5.83 20.04 -0.33
N ILE A 26 6.78 19.82 -1.24
CA ILE A 26 6.59 19.05 -2.47
C ILE A 26 7.49 17.83 -2.39
N ARG A 27 6.89 16.64 -2.40
CA ARG A 27 7.61 15.36 -2.43
C ARG A 27 7.19 14.56 -3.64
N ASP A 28 8.15 14.11 -4.45
CA ASP A 28 7.89 13.10 -5.46
C ASP A 28 7.56 11.75 -4.78
N VAL A 29 6.38 11.21 -5.10
CA VAL A 29 5.87 9.95 -4.55
C VAL A 29 5.75 8.86 -5.61
N THR A 30 6.41 9.03 -6.76
CA THR A 30 6.32 8.10 -7.90
C THR A 30 6.77 6.70 -7.50
N GLU A 31 7.94 6.57 -6.87
CA GLU A 31 8.47 5.26 -6.44
C GLU A 31 7.64 4.63 -5.32
N GLU A 32 7.16 5.42 -4.37
CA GLU A 32 6.31 4.94 -3.28
C GLU A 32 5.00 4.37 -3.84
N LYS A 33 4.34 5.12 -4.74
CA LYS A 33 3.13 4.66 -5.43
C LYS A 33 3.38 3.48 -6.37
N ARG A 34 4.62 3.28 -6.85
CA ARG A 34 4.98 2.08 -7.63
C ARG A 34 5.05 0.85 -6.72
N ARG A 35 5.73 0.95 -5.58
CA ARG A 35 5.84 -0.14 -4.58
C ARG A 35 4.48 -0.51 -3.99
N GLU A 36 3.65 0.47 -3.64
CA GLU A 36 2.29 0.22 -3.16
C GLU A 36 1.47 -0.59 -4.17
N ARG A 37 1.54 -0.22 -5.46
CA ARG A 37 0.83 -0.93 -6.54
C ARG A 37 1.37 -2.34 -6.75
N GLU A 38 2.68 -2.52 -6.68
CA GLU A 38 3.33 -3.84 -6.80
C GLU A 38 2.91 -4.77 -5.66
N ILE A 39 2.87 -4.26 -4.42
CA ILE A 39 2.36 -5.01 -3.26
C ILE A 39 0.90 -5.38 -3.45
N LEU A 40 0.05 -4.42 -3.87
CA LEU A 40 -1.37 -4.69 -4.09
C LEU A 40 -1.58 -5.73 -5.19
N TYR A 41 -0.84 -5.60 -6.30
CA TYR A 41 -0.86 -6.56 -7.40
C TYR A 41 -0.48 -7.96 -6.95
N LEU A 42 0.63 -8.12 -6.22
CA LEU A 42 1.07 -9.41 -5.72
C LEU A 42 0.08 -10.02 -4.73
N LYS A 43 -0.51 -9.21 -3.84
CA LYS A 43 -1.56 -9.67 -2.93
C LYS A 43 -2.77 -10.19 -3.67
N SER A 44 -3.30 -9.43 -4.64
CA SER A 44 -4.43 -9.86 -5.46
C SER A 44 -4.10 -11.10 -6.30
N TYR A 45 -2.90 -11.17 -6.84
CA TYR A 45 -2.44 -12.32 -7.61
C TYR A 45 -2.39 -13.60 -6.77
N LEU A 46 -1.82 -13.51 -5.56
CA LEU A 46 -1.79 -14.64 -4.62
C LEU A 46 -3.19 -15.06 -4.17
N ALA A 47 -4.06 -14.09 -3.85
CA ALA A 47 -5.45 -14.37 -3.49
C ALA A 47 -6.18 -15.13 -4.61
N ASN A 48 -6.07 -14.67 -5.85
CA ASN A 48 -6.68 -15.35 -7.00
C ASN A 48 -6.15 -16.78 -7.18
N ILE A 49 -4.85 -17.01 -6.95
CA ILE A 49 -4.26 -18.36 -7.02
C ILE A 49 -4.85 -19.24 -5.93
N ILE A 50 -4.91 -18.77 -4.69
CA ILE A 50 -5.48 -19.53 -3.56
C ILE A 50 -6.95 -19.85 -3.81
N GLU A 51 -7.74 -18.87 -4.25
CA GLU A 51 -9.17 -19.06 -4.53
C GLU A 51 -9.43 -20.06 -5.68
N SER A 52 -8.59 -20.06 -6.72
CA SER A 52 -8.76 -20.95 -7.87
C SER A 52 -8.28 -22.39 -7.66
N MET A 53 -7.49 -22.66 -6.61
CA MET A 53 -7.07 -24.02 -6.27
C MET A 53 -8.16 -24.73 -5.45
N PRO A 54 -8.58 -25.95 -5.80
CA PRO A 54 -9.51 -26.73 -4.97
C PRO A 54 -8.76 -27.37 -3.79
N SER A 55 -8.37 -26.57 -2.80
CA SER A 55 -7.54 -27.01 -1.68
C SER A 55 -7.88 -26.30 -0.38
N MET A 56 -7.59 -26.93 0.77
CA MET A 56 -7.74 -26.32 2.09
C MET A 56 -6.37 -25.89 2.61
N LEU A 57 -6.25 -24.62 3.00
CA LEU A 57 -5.04 -24.02 3.54
C LEU A 57 -5.23 -23.76 5.03
N ILE A 58 -4.39 -24.37 5.87
CA ILE A 58 -4.45 -24.24 7.32
C ILE A 58 -3.13 -23.64 7.79
N ALA A 59 -3.18 -22.50 8.47
CA ALA A 59 -2.04 -21.92 9.14
C ALA A 59 -2.01 -22.34 10.61
N ILE A 60 -0.85 -22.80 11.08
CA ILE A 60 -0.59 -23.15 12.48
C ILE A 60 0.55 -22.29 13.04
N ASP A 61 0.51 -22.00 14.34
CA ASP A 61 1.62 -21.36 15.06
C ASP A 61 2.71 -22.38 15.44
N ALA A 62 3.77 -21.89 16.09
CA ALA A 62 4.90 -22.72 16.51
C ALA A 62 4.54 -23.80 17.55
N ASP A 63 3.43 -23.63 18.27
CA ASP A 63 2.91 -24.60 19.26
C ASP A 63 1.87 -25.56 18.64
N GLY A 64 1.66 -25.48 17.31
CA GLY A 64 0.75 -26.33 16.56
C GLY A 64 -0.72 -25.92 16.66
N ARG A 65 -1.04 -24.71 17.15
CA ARG A 65 -2.42 -24.22 17.22
C ARG A 65 -2.83 -23.62 15.88
N VAL A 66 -4.05 -23.90 15.44
CA VAL A 66 -4.61 -23.32 14.22
C VAL A 66 -4.86 -21.83 14.41
N ILE A 67 -4.31 -21.00 13.54
CA ILE A 67 -4.45 -19.54 13.55
C ILE A 67 -5.25 -19.01 12.36
N ALA A 68 -5.35 -19.76 11.26
CA ALA A 68 -6.21 -19.43 10.12
C ALA A 68 -6.60 -20.69 9.33
N VAL A 69 -7.76 -20.63 8.69
CA VAL A 69 -8.24 -21.64 7.74
C VAL A 69 -8.82 -20.91 6.54
N GLU A 70 -8.36 -21.27 5.35
CA GLU A 70 -8.78 -20.69 4.07
C GLU A 70 -9.14 -21.84 3.13
N SER A 71 -10.34 -21.81 2.55
CA SER A 71 -10.76 -22.79 1.55
C SER A 71 -10.57 -22.20 0.16
N GLY A 72 -9.68 -22.77 -0.62
CA GLY A 72 -9.63 -22.58 -2.06
C GLY A 72 -10.67 -23.47 -2.74
N GLY A 73 -11.42 -22.91 -3.67
CA GLY A 73 -12.54 -23.55 -4.33
C GLY A 73 -13.85 -22.80 -4.11
N GLY A 74 -14.15 -21.90 -5.05
CA GLY A 74 -15.50 -21.40 -5.36
C GLY A 74 -15.86 -21.76 -6.79
#